data_AF-A0A955SQM9-F1
#
_entry.id   AF-A0A955SQM9-F1
#
_cell.length_a   1.000
_cell.length_b   1.000
_cell.length_c   1.000
_cell.angle_alpha   90.00
_cell.angle_beta   90.00
_cell.angle_gamma   90.00
#
_symmetry.space_group_name_H-M   'P 1'
#
loop_
_entity.id
_entity.type
_entity.pdbx_description
1 polymer ?
#
loop_
_entity_poly.entity_id
_entity_poly.type
_entity_poly.pdbx_seq_one_letter_code
_entity_poly.pdbx_strand_id
1 'polypeptide(L)'
;AVGGEGDHEITPNYGRFHSTPDGKLWAVFPGYKATEAGTLARLFLMQVYPEIERENLVEVELDPLFGGFFTATERGGSQPSWTLDLFGQFGEVLRYAQIELKGAKD
;
A
#
# COMPACT_ATOMS: atom_id res chain seq x y z
N ALA A 1 5.24 13.70 -4.15
CA ALA A 1 4.12 14.66 -4.15
C ALA A 1 3.12 14.14 -3.14
N VAL A 2 2.68 14.98 -2.21
CA VAL A 2 1.61 14.64 -1.27
C VAL A 2 0.30 14.57 -2.06
N GLY A 3 -0.52 13.54 -1.82
CA GLY A 3 -1.85 13.41 -2.42
C GLY A 3 -2.96 13.62 -1.38
N GLY A 4 -4.21 13.74 -1.82
CA GLY A 4 -5.39 13.86 -0.96
C GLY A 4 -6.22 15.12 -1.25
N GLU A 5 -7.54 15.03 -1.10
CA GLU A 5 -8.48 16.14 -1.30
C GLU A 5 -9.18 16.51 0.02
N GLY A 6 -8.51 17.30 0.87
CA GLY A 6 -9.12 17.92 2.05
C GLY A 6 -8.63 17.41 3.41
N ASP A 7 -9.47 17.56 4.43
CA ASP A 7 -9.19 17.24 5.83
C ASP A 7 -9.38 15.74 6.06
N HIS A 8 -8.30 14.99 5.90
CA HIS A 8 -8.27 13.54 6.06
C HIS A 8 -7.33 13.15 7.19
N GLU A 9 -7.73 12.13 7.96
CA GLU A 9 -6.92 11.55 9.04
C GLU A 9 -5.55 11.02 8.53
N ILE A 10 -5.50 10.66 7.24
CA ILE A 10 -4.32 10.11 6.58
C ILE A 10 -3.94 11.00 5.41
N THR A 11 -2.69 11.42 5.39
CA THR A 11 -2.07 12.09 4.23
C THR A 11 -1.35 11.05 3.36
N PRO A 12 -1.88 10.66 2.18
CA PRO A 12 -1.27 9.64 1.33
C PRO A 12 -0.07 10.17 0.54
N ASN A 13 0.83 9.26 0.16
CA ASN A 13 2.01 9.55 -0.64
C ASN A 13 2.26 8.43 -1.67
N TYR A 14 3.06 8.69 -2.71
CA TYR A 14 3.50 7.79 -3.80
C TYR A 14 2.85 6.39 -3.96
N GLY A 15 1.53 6.32 -4.16
CA GLY A 15 0.81 5.06 -4.27
C GLY A 15 1.17 4.20 -5.49
N ARG A 16 0.84 2.92 -5.41
CA ARG A 16 0.91 1.91 -6.48
C ARG A 16 -0.42 1.18 -6.56
N PHE A 17 -0.69 0.59 -7.71
CA PHE A 17 -1.77 -0.37 -7.84
C PHE A 17 -1.23 -1.79 -7.78
N HIS A 18 -2.07 -2.71 -7.30
CA HIS A 18 -1.81 -4.14 -7.29
C HIS A 18 -3.10 -4.88 -7.67
N SER A 19 -3.05 -5.68 -8.72
CA SER A 19 -4.21 -6.49 -9.12
C SER A 19 -4.10 -7.90 -8.56
N THR A 20 -5.23 -8.45 -8.13
CA THR A 20 -5.34 -9.85 -7.69
C THR A 20 -5.93 -10.73 -8.80
N PRO A 21 -5.68 -12.04 -8.81
CA PRO A 21 -6.18 -12.97 -9.83
C PRO A 21 -7.70 -13.02 -10.01
N ASP A 22 -8.47 -12.62 -8.99
CA ASP A 22 -9.93 -12.52 -9.04
C ASP A 22 -10.43 -11.22 -9.72
N GLY A 23 -9.53 -10.38 -10.23
CA GLY A 23 -9.86 -9.17 -10.97
C GLY A 23 -10.06 -7.93 -10.11
N LYS A 24 -9.76 -7.97 -8.81
CA LYS A 24 -9.80 -6.78 -7.94
C LYS A 24 -8.54 -5.93 -8.11
N LEU A 25 -8.70 -4.62 -7.88
CA LEU A 25 -7.60 -3.66 -7.87
C LEU A 25 -7.46 -3.04 -6.49
N TRP A 26 -6.23 -3.04 -5.97
CA TRP A 26 -5.87 -2.46 -4.69
C TRP A 26 -4.94 -1.27 -4.88
N ALA A 27 -5.24 -0.16 -4.23
CA ALA A 27 -4.29 0.92 -4.00
C ALA A 27 -3.41 0.55 -2.81
N VAL A 28 -2.10 0.55 -3.02
CA VAL A 28 -1.06 0.30 -2.02
C VAL A 28 -0.26 1.58 -1.87
N PHE A 29 -0.29 2.21 -0.71
CA PHE A 29 0.35 3.51 -0.53
C PHE A 29 0.90 3.72 0.88
N PRO A 30 2.06 4.38 1.01
CA PRO A 30 2.45 4.93 2.29
C PRO A 30 1.53 6.11 2.64
N GLY A 31 1.16 6.21 3.91
CA GLY A 31 0.39 7.33 4.43
C GLY A 31 0.93 7.79 5.77
N TYR A 32 0.59 9.02 6.12
CA TYR A 32 1.03 9.68 7.34
C TYR A 32 -0.19 10.02 8.20
N LYS A 33 -0.14 9.62 9.47
CA LYS A 33 -1.12 10.01 10.51
C LYS A 33 -0.47 11.00 11.48
N ALA A 34 -1.20 12.04 11.88
CA ALA A 34 -0.77 12.92 12.95
C ALA A 34 -0.93 12.20 14.30
N THR A 35 0.07 12.32 15.17
CA THR A 35 0.07 11.78 16.53
C THR A 35 0.61 12.84 17.50
N GLU A 36 0.41 12.65 18.81
CA GLU A 36 0.99 13.54 19.83
C GLU A 36 2.52 13.65 19.73
N ALA A 37 3.17 12.57 19.29
CA ALA A 37 4.63 12.49 19.11
C ALA A 37 5.13 12.97 17.73
N GLY A 38 4.23 13.43 16.85
CA GLY A 38 4.57 13.93 15.52
C GLY A 38 3.80 13.24 14.40
N THR A 39 4.50 12.63 13.45
CA THR A 39 3.88 12.00 12.28
C THR A 39 4.26 10.53 12.21
N LEU A 40 3.26 9.67 12.13
CA LEU A 40 3.43 8.22 12.05
C LEU A 40 3.25 7.76 10.61
N ALA A 41 4.31 7.19 10.03
CA ALA A 41 4.26 6.61 8.70
C ALA A 41 3.78 5.16 8.76
N ARG A 42 2.88 4.79 7.83
CA ARG A 42 2.26 3.47 7.72
C ARG A 42 2.07 3.09 6.26
N LEU A 43 1.97 1.79 5.99
CA LEU A 43 1.51 1.29 4.70
C LEU A 43 0.01 1.06 4.77
N PHE A 44 -0.72 1.47 3.75
CA PHE A 44 -2.15 1.26 3.62
C PHE A 44 -2.50 0.51 2.35
N LEU A 45 -3.51 -0.36 2.44
CA LEU A 45 -4.13 -1.03 1.31
C LEU A 45 -5.61 -0.68 1.27
N MET A 46 -6.13 -0.37 0.08
CA MET A 46 -7.54 -0.07 -0.13
C MET A 46 -8.01 -0.67 -1.46
N GLN A 47 -9.10 -1.41 -1.45
CA GLN A 47 -9.73 -1.87 -2.69
C GLN A 47 -10.35 -0.67 -3.41
N VAL A 48 -10.07 -0.53 -4.71
CA VAL A 48 -10.58 0.56 -5.56
C VAL A 48 -11.39 0.06 -6.76
N TYR A 49 -11.35 -1.23 -7.06
CA TYR A 49 -12.15 -1.90 -8.09
C TYR A 49 -12.52 -3.31 -7.62
N PRO A 50 -13.74 -3.82 -7.89
CA PRO A 50 -14.79 -3.24 -8.75
C PRO A 50 -15.44 -1.98 -8.19
N GLU A 51 -15.43 -1.82 -6.87
CA GLU A 51 -15.93 -0.64 -6.17
C GLU A 51 -14.88 -0.14 -5.16
N ILE A 52 -14.94 1.15 -4.84
CA ILE A 52 -14.10 1.74 -3.80
C ILE A 52 -14.73 1.44 -2.45
N GLU A 53 -14.05 0.63 -1.64
CA GLU A 53 -14.48 0.27 -0.28
C GLU A 53 -13.57 0.98 0.73
N ARG A 54 -13.86 2.24 1.04
CA ARG A 54 -13.00 3.09 1.92
C ARG A 54 -12.96 2.58 3.36
N GLU A 55 -14.05 1.97 3.80
CA GLU A 55 -14.23 1.31 5.08
C GLU A 55 -13.29 0.10 5.26
N ASN A 56 -12.83 -0.48 4.16
CA ASN A 56 -11.90 -1.61 4.15
C ASN A 56 -10.44 -1.15 3.96
N LEU A 57 -10.13 0.08 4.35
CA LEU A 57 -8.75 0.57 4.44
C LEU A 57 -7.99 -0.23 5.49
N VAL A 58 -7.02 -1.03 5.04
CA VAL A 58 -6.18 -1.85 5.90
C VAL A 58 -4.87 -1.11 6.16
N GLU A 59 -4.57 -0.86 7.43
CA GLU A 59 -3.23 -0.46 7.87
C GLU A 59 -2.36 -1.72 8.02
N VAL A 60 -1.20 -1.74 7.35
CA VAL A 60 -0.21 -2.80 7.51
C VAL A 60 0.95 -2.26 8.33
N GLU A 61 1.20 -2.94 9.44
CA GLU A 61 2.35 -2.66 10.29
C GLU A 61 3.61 -3.22 9.63
N LEU A 62 4.38 -2.33 9.01
CA LEU A 62 5.75 -2.59 8.57
C LEU A 62 6.68 -1.70 9.39
N ASP A 63 7.41 -2.30 10.31
CA ASP A 63 8.46 -1.62 11.05
C ASP A 63 9.84 -2.24 10.72
N PRO A 64 10.78 -1.48 10.15
CA PRO A 64 10.67 -0.08 9.74
C PRO A 64 10.13 0.07 8.30
N LEU A 65 9.27 1.06 8.08
CA LEU A 65 8.68 1.35 6.77
C LEU A 65 9.77 1.63 5.71
N PHE A 66 9.47 1.31 4.45
CA PHE A 66 10.27 1.77 3.31
C PHE A 66 10.13 3.29 3.14
N GLY A 67 11.19 3.99 2.72
CA GLY A 67 11.05 5.39 2.32
C GLY A 67 10.21 5.52 1.05
N GLY A 68 10.69 4.91 -0.03
CA GLY A 68 9.93 4.68 -1.27
C GLY A 68 10.01 3.22 -1.67
N PHE A 69 9.00 2.72 -2.38
CA PHE A 69 8.94 1.34 -2.83
C PHE A 69 8.45 1.17 -4.26
N PHE A 70 8.71 -0.02 -4.78
CA PHE A 70 8.19 -0.57 -6.02
C PHE A 70 7.47 -1.89 -5.73
N THR A 71 6.52 -2.21 -6.59
CA THR A 71 5.73 -3.45 -6.54
C THR A 71 5.99 -4.26 -7.81
N ALA A 72 6.01 -5.58 -7.68
CA ALA A 72 6.09 -6.51 -8.80
C ALA A 72 4.72 -6.59 -9.54
N THR A 73 4.39 -5.55 -10.29
CA THR A 73 3.07 -5.36 -10.96
C THR A 73 3.10 -5.72 -12.44
N GLU A 74 1.93 -5.75 -13.06
CA GLU A 74 1.76 -6.05 -14.50
C GLU A 74 2.48 -5.06 -15.41
N ARG A 75 2.66 -3.81 -14.95
CA ARG A 75 3.51 -2.84 -15.66
C ARG A 75 4.96 -3.33 -15.80
N GLY A 76 5.43 -4.15 -14.85
CA GLY A 76 6.73 -4.82 -14.89
C GLY A 76 6.71 -6.19 -15.58
N GLY A 77 5.58 -6.60 -16.16
CA GLY A 77 5.41 -7.90 -16.83
C GLY A 77 5.00 -9.06 -15.91
N SER A 78 4.73 -8.79 -14.62
CA SER A 78 4.19 -9.80 -13.70
C SER A 78 2.72 -10.10 -13.99
N GLN A 79 2.26 -11.33 -13.71
CA GLN A 79 0.82 -11.63 -13.67
C GLN A 79 0.20 -11.04 -12.39
N PRO A 80 -1.13 -10.77 -12.37
CA PRO A 80 -1.85 -10.52 -11.13
C PRO A 80 -1.56 -11.61 -10.09
N SER A 81 -1.44 -11.23 -8.82
CA SER A 81 -0.96 -12.13 -7.76
C SER A 81 -1.68 -11.90 -6.44
N TRP A 82 -1.88 -12.97 -5.67
CA TRP A 82 -2.29 -12.87 -4.26
C TRP A 82 -1.15 -12.43 -3.35
N THR A 83 0.05 -12.30 -3.92
CA THR A 83 1.25 -11.89 -3.21
C THR A 83 1.66 -10.50 -3.67
N LEU A 84 1.75 -9.59 -2.72
CA LEU A 84 2.26 -8.25 -2.90
C LEU A 84 3.72 -8.21 -2.45
N ASP A 85 4.63 -8.13 -3.42
CA ASP A 85 6.07 -7.97 -3.17
C ASP A 85 6.42 -6.48 -3.14
N LEU A 86 7.05 -6.04 -2.06
CA LEU A 86 7.47 -4.66 -1.84
C LEU A 86 8.98 -4.60 -1.75
N PHE A 87 9.59 -3.91 -2.73
CA PHE A 87 11.01 -3.62 -2.74
C PHE A 87 11.22 -2.13 -2.50
N GLY A 88 11.96 -1.78 -1.46
CA GLY A 88 12.21 -0.40 -1.09
C GLY A 88 13.60 -0.18 -0.53
N GLN A 89 13.85 1.07 -0.14
CA GLN A 89 15.09 1.43 0.53
C GLN A 89 14.84 2.34 1.72
N PHE A 90 15.77 2.32 2.67
CA PHE A 90 15.86 3.30 3.74
C PHE A 90 17.33 3.53 4.09
N GLY A 91 17.82 4.75 3.89
CA GLY A 91 19.26 5.02 3.90
C GLY A 91 19.97 4.19 2.83
N GLU A 92 21.03 3.48 3.22
CA GLU A 92 21.81 2.60 2.33
C GLU A 92 21.32 1.14 2.33
N VAL A 93 20.22 0.85 3.01
CA VAL A 93 19.69 -0.51 3.17
C VAL A 93 18.55 -0.75 2.19
N LEU A 94 18.74 -1.72 1.30
CA LEU A 94 17.66 -2.34 0.53
C LEU A 94 16.81 -3.19 1.45
N ARG A 95 15.48 -3.11 1.28
CA ARG A 95 14.53 -3.86 2.09
C ARG A 95 13.47 -4.51 1.22
N TYR A 96 12.92 -5.59 1.75
CA TYR A 96 11.91 -6.40 1.11
C TYR A 96 10.83 -6.78 2.12
N ALA A 97 9.58 -6.73 1.71
CA ALA A 97 8.48 -7.38 2.41
C ALA A 97 7.58 -8.08 1.40
N GLN A 98 6.95 -9.15 1.85
CA GLN A 98 5.95 -9.88 1.10
C GLN A 98 4.67 -9.93 1.93
N ILE A 99 3.55 -9.54 1.30
CA ILE A 99 2.24 -9.54 1.94
C ILE A 99 1.34 -10.50 1.16
N GLU A 100 0.75 -11.45 1.86
CA GLU A 100 -0.29 -12.33 1.31
C GLU A 100 -1.66 -11.64 1.43
N LEU A 101 -2.29 -11.36 0.29
CA LEU A 101 -3.66 -10.88 0.20
C LEU A 101 -4.59 -12.10 0.25
N LYS A 102 -5.13 -12.38 1.42
CA LYS A 102 -6.18 -13.40 1.55
C LYS A 102 -7.48 -12.77 1.09
N GLY A 103 -8.07 -13.29 0.01
CA GLY A 103 -9.44 -12.97 -0.34
C GLY A 103 -10.36 -13.21 0.86
N ALA A 104 -11.43 -12.42 0.98
CA ALA A 104 -12.52 -12.78 1.88
C ALA A 104 -12.92 -14.23 1.55
N LYS A 105 -12.94 -15.12 2.55
CA LYS A 105 -13.53 -16.44 2.37
C LYS A 105 -15.00 -16.21 2.03
N ASP A 106 -15.44 -16.76 0.90
CA ASP A 106 -16.86 -16.98 0.62
C ASP A 106 -17.52 -17.76 1.76
#